data_AF-A0A1H3T1W5-F1
#
_entry.id   AF-A0A1H3T1W5-F1
#
_cell.length_a   1.000
_cell.length_b   1.000
_cell.length_c   1.000
_cell.angle_alpha   90.00
_cell.angle_beta   90.00
_cell.angle_gamma   90.00
#
_symmetry.space_group_name_H-M   'P 1'
#
loop_
_entity.id
_entity.type
_entity.pdbx_description
1 polymer ?
#
loop_
_entity_poly.entity_id
_entity_poly.type
_entity_poly.pdbx_seq_one_letter_code
_entity_poly.pdbx_strand_id
1 'polypeptide(L)'
;MQIDFIDDEFGAVTVDWVVLTAGLVGLGLAVMAVVSGGVEDISSDMGQTLADTSVEFTFFDDAVSGITDMSTAAILGPDHNEAHRQAMLNDVYPNMSDADLMAYYGDRKAEYDARVGNYGNAVDHIGYAQQEMANRDMGIPDGDRMYSDYAAEYVAENT
;
A
#
# COMPACT_ATOMS: atom_id res chain seq x y z
N MET A 1 10.99 92.33 12.34
CA MET A 1 9.86 91.75 11.59
C MET A 1 10.45 90.70 10.66
N GLN A 2 9.94 89.47 10.67
CA GLN A 2 10.15 88.47 9.61
C GLN A 2 11.44 87.61 9.64
N ILE A 3 11.75 86.93 10.75
CA ILE A 3 12.59 85.71 10.69
C ILE A 3 11.74 84.48 11.09
N ASP A 4 10.89 84.63 12.11
CA ASP A 4 10.02 83.55 12.61
C ASP A 4 9.04 82.98 11.56
N PHE A 5 8.62 83.78 10.58
CA PHE A 5 7.69 83.35 9.52
C PHE A 5 8.32 82.36 8.52
N ILE A 6 9.61 82.52 8.24
CA ILE A 6 10.32 81.66 7.27
C ILE A 6 10.59 80.28 7.90
N ASP A 7 10.93 80.23 9.19
CA ASP A 7 11.14 78.97 9.91
C ASP A 7 9.83 78.18 10.15
N ASP A 8 8.71 78.87 10.39
CA ASP A 8 7.38 78.22 10.51
C ASP A 8 6.90 77.62 9.17
N GLU A 9 7.27 78.20 8.02
CA GLU A 9 6.89 77.70 6.68
C GLU A 9 7.74 76.52 6.21
N PHE A 10 9.02 76.43 6.60
CA PHE A 10 9.87 75.27 6.28
C PHE A 10 9.44 74.01 7.05
N GLY A 11 8.90 74.18 8.26
CA GLY A 11 8.30 73.10 9.03
C GLY A 11 7.05 72.51 8.37
N ALA A 12 6.20 73.36 7.76
CA ALA A 12 4.95 72.94 7.13
C ALA A 12 5.15 71.94 5.97
N VAL A 13 6.18 72.13 5.15
CA VAL A 13 6.52 71.20 4.04
C VAL A 13 7.09 69.88 4.55
N THR A 14 7.78 69.88 5.69
CA THR A 14 8.26 68.63 6.31
C THR A 14 7.18 67.88 7.08
N VAL A 15 6.17 68.57 7.58
CA VAL A 15 5.04 67.92 8.28
C VAL A 15 4.06 67.30 7.28
N ASP A 16 3.96 67.84 6.05
CA ASP A 16 3.09 67.28 5.00
C ASP A 16 3.54 65.88 4.52
N TRP A 17 4.85 65.63 4.34
CA TRP A 17 5.30 64.30 3.94
C TRP A 17 5.10 63.24 5.03
N VAL A 18 5.16 63.63 6.30
CA VAL A 18 4.85 62.73 7.41
C VAL A 18 3.36 62.41 7.44
N VAL A 19 2.49 63.40 7.20
CA VAL A 19 1.03 63.18 7.17
C VAL A 19 0.63 62.30 5.97
N LEU A 20 1.22 62.52 4.79
CA LEU A 20 0.97 61.70 3.61
C LEU A 20 1.44 60.24 3.80
N THR A 21 2.63 60.04 4.38
CA THR A 21 3.14 58.69 4.68
C THR A 21 2.36 58.02 5.81
N ALA A 22 1.95 58.76 6.85
CA ALA A 22 1.08 58.26 7.90
C ALA A 22 -0.29 57.83 7.34
N GLY A 23 -0.86 58.61 6.41
CA GLY A 23 -2.06 58.23 5.67
C GLY A 23 -1.88 56.95 4.84
N LEU A 24 -0.74 56.82 4.15
CA LEU A 24 -0.41 55.61 3.37
C LEU A 24 -0.24 54.37 4.25
N VAL A 25 0.42 54.50 5.41
CA VAL A 25 0.57 53.42 6.38
C VAL A 25 -0.80 53.01 6.94
N GLY A 26 -1.65 53.98 7.27
CA GLY A 26 -3.03 53.71 7.71
C GLY A 26 -3.86 52.98 6.64
N LEU A 27 -3.74 53.39 5.38
CA LEU A 27 -4.35 52.69 4.25
C LEU A 27 -3.79 51.27 4.08
N GLY A 28 -2.47 51.08 4.23
CA GLY A 28 -1.82 49.78 4.19
C GLY A 28 -2.36 48.82 5.25
N LEU A 29 -2.53 49.30 6.49
CA LEU A 29 -3.13 48.51 7.57
C LEU A 29 -4.59 48.14 7.28
N ALA A 30 -5.37 49.07 6.69
CA ALA A 30 -6.75 48.79 6.30
C ALA A 30 -6.84 47.74 5.18
N VAL A 31 -5.96 47.81 4.18
CA VAL A 31 -5.87 46.83 3.09
C VAL A 31 -5.49 45.44 3.61
N MET A 32 -4.58 45.36 4.59
CA MET A 32 -4.17 44.08 5.19
C MET A 32 -5.34 43.33 5.82
N ALA A 33 -6.30 44.03 6.45
CA ALA A 33 -7.48 43.39 7.01
C ALA A 33 -8.41 42.79 5.94
N VAL A 34 -8.50 43.42 4.77
CA VAL A 34 -9.30 42.91 3.63
C VAL A 34 -8.59 41.71 2.97
N VAL A 35 -7.27 41.82 2.77
CA VAL A 35 -6.47 40.75 2.15
C VAL A 35 -6.42 39.52 3.05
N SER A 36 -6.29 39.68 4.39
CA SER A 36 -6.24 38.53 5.30
C SER A 36 -7.53 37.72 5.25
N GLY A 37 -8.70 38.37 5.25
CA GLY A 37 -9.99 37.69 5.12
C GLY A 37 -10.12 36.96 3.78
N GLY A 38 -9.78 37.62 2.67
CA GLY A 38 -9.82 36.97 1.36
C GLY A 38 -8.87 35.77 1.22
N VAL A 39 -7.70 35.82 1.85
CA VAL A 39 -6.75 34.69 1.87
C VAL A 39 -7.27 33.55 2.75
N GLU A 40 -7.92 33.86 3.87
CA GLU A 40 -8.53 32.87 4.76
C GLU A 40 -9.69 32.14 4.06
N ASP A 41 -10.56 32.88 3.37
CA ASP A 41 -11.66 32.34 2.58
C ASP A 41 -11.14 31.40 1.48
N ILE A 42 -10.16 31.85 0.67
CA ILE A 42 -9.56 31.02 -0.39
C ILE A 42 -8.87 29.78 0.18
N SER A 43 -8.20 29.91 1.33
CA SER A 43 -7.53 28.78 1.98
C SER A 43 -8.54 27.75 2.49
N SER A 44 -9.66 28.21 3.04
CA SER A 44 -10.78 27.37 3.46
C SER A 44 -11.42 26.65 2.27
N ASP A 45 -11.72 27.39 1.19
CA ASP A 45 -12.33 26.84 -0.04
C ASP A 45 -11.44 25.80 -0.71
N MET A 46 -10.12 26.05 -0.74
CA MET A 46 -9.14 25.09 -1.24
C MET A 46 -9.09 23.84 -0.34
N GLY A 47 -9.10 24.02 0.99
CA GLY A 47 -9.16 22.92 1.94
C GLY A 47 -10.42 22.06 1.76
N GLN A 48 -11.58 22.69 1.59
CA GLN A 48 -12.84 22.01 1.28
C GLN A 48 -12.78 21.29 -0.06
N THR A 49 -12.30 21.95 -1.11
CA THR A 49 -12.15 21.33 -2.44
C THR A 49 -11.27 20.09 -2.37
N LEU A 50 -10.14 20.15 -1.66
CA LEU A 50 -9.25 19.00 -1.49
C LEU A 50 -9.86 17.89 -0.63
N ALA A 51 -10.65 18.24 0.39
CA ALA A 51 -11.36 17.27 1.22
C ALA A 51 -12.51 16.58 0.46
N ASP A 52 -13.21 17.32 -0.40
CA ASP A 52 -14.34 16.84 -1.21
C ASP A 52 -13.87 16.16 -2.50
N THR A 53 -12.62 16.38 -2.91
CA THR A 53 -12.02 15.68 -4.06
C THR A 53 -11.82 14.21 -3.69
N SER A 54 -12.68 13.35 -4.21
CA SER A 54 -12.46 11.90 -4.20
C SER A 54 -11.33 11.53 -5.16
N VAL A 55 -10.33 10.81 -4.66
CA VAL A 55 -9.33 10.15 -5.52
C VAL A 55 -9.94 8.87 -6.08
N GLU A 56 -10.45 8.96 -7.31
CA GLU A 56 -11.02 7.82 -8.01
C GLU A 56 -9.87 6.98 -8.60
N PHE A 57 -9.53 5.87 -7.93
CA PHE A 57 -8.56 4.89 -8.44
C PHE A 57 -9.24 4.00 -9.50
N THR A 58 -9.58 4.59 -10.64
CA THR A 58 -10.31 3.97 -11.77
C THR A 58 -9.65 2.69 -12.31
N PHE A 59 -8.34 2.52 -12.08
CA PHE A 59 -7.60 1.32 -12.46
C PHE A 59 -7.89 0.10 -11.58
N PHE A 60 -8.38 0.27 -10.35
CA PHE A 60 -8.87 -0.85 -9.53
C PHE A 60 -10.36 -1.09 -9.75
N ASP A 61 -11.15 -0.06 -10.05
CA ASP A 61 -12.59 -0.18 -10.18
C ASP A 61 -12.99 -1.01 -11.42
N ASP A 62 -12.42 -0.72 -12.60
CA ASP A 62 -12.68 -1.49 -13.82
C ASP A 62 -12.02 -2.89 -13.79
N ALA A 63 -10.86 -3.01 -13.12
CA ALA A 63 -10.13 -4.27 -13.02
C ALA A 63 -10.72 -5.24 -11.97
N VAL A 64 -11.37 -4.75 -10.91
CA VAL A 64 -11.87 -5.57 -9.79
C VAL A 64 -13.38 -5.76 -9.83
N SER A 65 -14.16 -4.84 -10.42
CA SER A 65 -15.63 -4.97 -10.52
C SER A 65 -16.09 -6.21 -11.33
N GLY A 66 -15.19 -6.78 -12.16
CA GLY A 66 -15.39 -8.08 -12.83
C GLY A 66 -14.72 -9.28 -12.15
N ILE A 67 -13.86 -9.08 -11.16
CA ILE A 67 -13.19 -10.14 -10.41
C ILE A 67 -14.05 -10.45 -9.18
N THR A 68 -15.04 -11.31 -9.36
CA THR A 68 -15.84 -11.87 -8.27
C THR A 68 -15.11 -12.97 -7.51
N ASP A 69 -14.03 -13.51 -8.08
CA ASP A 69 -13.22 -14.57 -7.50
C ASP A 69 -11.75 -14.45 -7.95
N MET A 70 -10.86 -14.19 -6.99
CA MET A 70 -9.41 -14.11 -7.24
C MET A 70 -8.80 -15.44 -7.71
N SER A 71 -9.46 -16.57 -7.45
CA SER A 71 -9.03 -17.88 -7.95
C SER A 71 -9.22 -18.03 -9.47
N THR A 72 -10.16 -17.30 -10.06
CA THR A 72 -10.40 -17.33 -11.51
C THR A 72 -9.68 -16.20 -12.25
N ALA A 73 -9.05 -15.28 -11.52
CA ALA A 73 -8.29 -14.19 -12.08
C ALA A 73 -6.98 -14.70 -12.69
N ALA A 74 -6.76 -14.40 -13.97
CA ALA A 74 -5.56 -14.78 -14.74
C ALA A 74 -4.23 -14.20 -14.22
N ILE A 75 -4.26 -13.43 -13.13
CA ILE A 75 -3.09 -12.87 -12.44
C ILE A 75 -2.44 -13.92 -11.52
N LEU A 76 -3.24 -14.83 -10.95
CA LEU A 76 -2.71 -16.04 -10.34
C LEU A 76 -2.43 -17.03 -11.48
N GLY A 77 -1.20 -17.52 -11.59
CA GLY A 77 -0.88 -18.55 -12.59
C GLY A 77 -1.82 -19.76 -12.44
N PRO A 78 -2.02 -20.55 -13.51
CA PRO A 78 -2.97 -21.67 -13.52
C PRO A 78 -2.71 -22.72 -12.43
N ASP A 79 -1.52 -22.76 -11.84
CA ASP A 79 -1.15 -23.67 -10.74
C ASP A 79 -1.46 -23.11 -9.34
N HIS A 80 -1.92 -21.86 -9.25
CA HIS A 80 -2.11 -21.13 -8.00
C HIS A 80 -3.56 -20.70 -7.77
N ASN A 81 -4.51 -21.41 -8.38
CA ASN A 81 -5.92 -21.21 -8.11
C ASN A 81 -6.58 -22.35 -7.33
N GLU A 82 -7.74 -22.03 -6.77
CA GLU A 82 -8.61 -22.95 -6.04
C GLU A 82 -9.00 -24.18 -6.88
N ALA A 83 -9.20 -24.00 -8.19
CA ALA A 83 -9.52 -25.10 -9.10
C ALA A 83 -8.36 -26.11 -9.23
N HIS A 84 -7.12 -25.62 -9.38
CA HIS A 84 -5.92 -26.45 -9.43
C HIS A 84 -5.69 -27.15 -8.10
N ARG A 85 -5.87 -26.43 -6.98
CA ARG A 85 -5.81 -27.02 -5.65
C ARG A 85 -6.81 -28.18 -5.50
N GLN A 86 -8.05 -27.99 -5.93
CA GLN A 86 -9.07 -29.04 -5.88
C GLN A 86 -8.76 -30.20 -6.85
N ALA A 87 -8.24 -29.93 -8.04
CA ALA A 87 -7.81 -30.97 -8.97
C ALA A 87 -6.68 -31.82 -8.38
N MET A 88 -5.70 -31.18 -7.75
CA MET A 88 -4.60 -31.90 -7.10
C MET A 88 -5.09 -32.78 -5.95
N LEU A 89 -5.93 -32.24 -5.06
CA LEU A 89 -6.47 -32.95 -3.90
C LEU A 89 -7.47 -34.06 -4.25
N ASN A 90 -8.32 -33.87 -5.26
CA ASN A 90 -9.41 -34.80 -5.53
C ASN A 90 -9.09 -35.81 -6.64
N ASP A 91 -8.17 -35.47 -7.55
CA ASP A 91 -7.92 -36.27 -8.75
C ASP A 91 -6.47 -36.72 -8.89
N VAL A 92 -5.49 -35.90 -8.52
CA VAL A 92 -4.07 -36.28 -8.72
C VAL A 92 -3.58 -37.14 -7.56
N TYR A 93 -3.54 -36.60 -6.35
CA TYR A 93 -2.91 -37.30 -5.23
C TYR A 93 -3.63 -38.57 -4.79
N PRO A 94 -4.98 -38.64 -4.72
CA PRO A 94 -5.67 -39.89 -4.36
C PRO A 94 -5.46 -41.03 -5.37
N ASN A 95 -5.18 -40.68 -6.63
CA ASN A 95 -4.98 -41.66 -7.69
C ASN A 95 -3.50 -42.07 -7.89
N MET A 96 -2.55 -41.43 -7.20
CA MET A 96 -1.15 -41.88 -7.17
C MET A 96 -1.04 -43.22 -6.45
N SER A 97 -0.13 -44.10 -6.88
CA SER A 97 0.22 -45.28 -6.07
C SER A 97 0.96 -44.85 -4.80
N ASP A 98 0.95 -45.69 -3.77
CA ASP A 98 1.66 -45.39 -2.52
C ASP A 98 3.16 -45.14 -2.77
N ALA A 99 3.78 -45.91 -3.69
CA ALA A 99 5.18 -45.72 -4.05
C ALA A 99 5.42 -44.38 -4.76
N ASP A 100 4.51 -43.97 -5.65
CA ASP A 100 4.64 -42.72 -6.40
C ASP A 100 4.39 -41.50 -5.49
N LEU A 101 3.45 -41.61 -4.55
CA LEU A 101 3.19 -40.56 -3.56
C LEU A 101 4.41 -40.33 -2.67
N MET A 102 5.06 -41.43 -2.24
CA MET A 102 6.30 -41.37 -1.46
C MET A 102 7.47 -40.80 -2.25
N ALA A 103 7.62 -41.19 -3.52
CA ALA A 103 8.64 -40.63 -4.41
C ALA A 103 8.43 -39.14 -4.63
N TYR A 104 7.18 -38.72 -4.89
CA TYR A 104 6.80 -37.33 -5.05
C TYR A 104 7.09 -36.49 -3.81
N TYR A 105 6.73 -37.01 -2.63
CA TYR A 105 7.04 -36.37 -1.35
C TYR A 105 8.56 -36.21 -1.17
N GLY A 106 9.34 -37.25 -1.47
CA GLY A 106 10.80 -37.22 -1.40
C GLY A 106 11.44 -36.19 -2.34
N ASP A 107 10.96 -36.10 -3.58
CA ASP A 107 11.43 -35.12 -4.57
C ASP A 107 11.15 -33.68 -4.13
N ARG A 108 9.94 -33.40 -3.62
CA ARG A 108 9.57 -32.06 -3.12
C ARG A 108 10.38 -31.66 -1.89
N LYS A 109 10.62 -32.60 -0.98
CA LYS A 109 11.49 -32.39 0.17
C LYS A 109 12.93 -32.06 -0.27
N ALA A 110 13.48 -32.81 -1.23
CA ALA A 110 14.81 -32.54 -1.76
C ALA A 110 14.93 -31.16 -2.40
N GLU A 111 13.88 -30.70 -3.09
CA GLU A 111 13.78 -29.35 -3.66
C GLU A 111 13.80 -28.27 -2.56
N TYR A 112 12.99 -28.46 -1.50
CA TYR A 112 12.97 -27.55 -0.35
C TYR A 112 14.31 -27.49 0.37
N ASP A 113 14.88 -28.65 0.72
CA ASP A 113 16.14 -28.75 1.47
C ASP A 113 17.32 -28.17 0.69
N ALA A 114 17.34 -28.34 -0.64
CA ALA A 114 18.38 -27.77 -1.49
C ALA A 114 18.18 -26.28 -1.79
N ARG A 115 17.04 -25.67 -1.39
CA ARG A 115 16.64 -24.30 -1.72
C ARG A 115 16.76 -23.99 -3.22
N VAL A 116 16.43 -24.98 -4.05
CA VAL A 116 16.43 -24.86 -5.50
C VAL A 116 15.01 -24.73 -6.04
N GLY A 117 14.87 -24.23 -7.27
CA GLY A 117 13.55 -24.08 -7.89
C GLY A 117 12.66 -23.09 -7.13
N ASN A 118 11.35 -23.34 -7.14
CA ASN A 118 10.39 -22.55 -6.38
C ASN A 118 10.10 -23.27 -5.05
N TYR A 119 11.05 -23.20 -4.12
CA TYR A 119 10.99 -23.92 -2.85
C TYR A 119 9.77 -23.51 -1.98
N GLY A 120 9.16 -22.35 -2.20
CA GLY A 120 7.88 -21.99 -1.59
C GLY A 120 6.75 -22.92 -2.03
N ASN A 121 6.65 -23.20 -3.34
CA ASN A 121 5.69 -24.18 -3.86
C ASN A 121 5.96 -25.58 -3.29
N ALA A 122 7.23 -25.93 -3.06
CA ALA A 122 7.57 -27.23 -2.48
C ALA A 122 6.97 -27.44 -1.08
N VAL A 123 6.88 -26.38 -0.25
CA VAL A 123 6.23 -26.44 1.08
C VAL A 123 4.76 -26.82 0.96
N ASP A 124 4.03 -26.19 0.05
CA ASP A 124 2.61 -26.48 -0.18
C ASP A 124 2.41 -27.93 -0.63
N HIS A 125 3.22 -28.39 -1.59
CA HIS A 125 3.17 -29.77 -2.07
C HIS A 125 3.57 -30.81 -1.02
N ILE A 126 4.51 -30.50 -0.12
CA ILE A 126 4.84 -31.33 1.04
C ILE A 126 3.61 -31.48 1.95
N GLY A 127 2.88 -30.39 2.20
CA GLY A 127 1.66 -30.41 3.00
C GLY A 127 0.60 -31.34 2.42
N TYR A 128 0.33 -31.21 1.11
CA TYR A 128 -0.64 -32.08 0.43
C TYR A 128 -0.22 -33.54 0.43
N ALA A 129 1.05 -33.84 0.16
CA ALA A 129 1.54 -35.22 0.13
C ALA A 129 1.45 -35.87 1.53
N GLN A 130 1.84 -35.16 2.60
CA GLN A 130 1.72 -35.68 3.96
C GLN A 130 0.27 -35.88 4.39
N GLN A 131 -0.65 -35.00 3.96
CA GLN A 131 -2.08 -35.18 4.20
C GLN A 131 -2.60 -36.47 3.56
N GLU A 132 -2.24 -36.73 2.30
CA GLU A 132 -2.68 -37.93 1.60
C GLU A 132 -2.01 -39.20 2.14
N MET A 133 -0.75 -39.12 2.56
CA MET A 133 -0.10 -40.20 3.29
C MET A 133 -0.79 -40.50 4.62
N ALA A 134 -1.28 -39.48 5.32
CA ALA A 134 -2.09 -39.65 6.52
C ALA A 134 -3.47 -40.26 6.22
N ASN A 135 -4.13 -39.85 5.12
CA ASN A 135 -5.39 -40.45 4.67
C ASN A 135 -5.26 -41.96 4.34
N ARG A 136 -4.05 -42.38 3.95
CA ARG A 136 -3.70 -43.77 3.60
C ARG A 136 -3.05 -44.55 4.75
N ASP A 137 -2.97 -43.98 5.95
CA ASP A 137 -2.28 -44.56 7.12
C ASP A 137 -0.80 -44.95 6.84
N MET A 138 -0.14 -44.27 5.89
CA MET A 138 1.25 -44.57 5.50
C MET A 138 2.29 -44.02 6.48
N GLY A 139 1.91 -43.03 7.28
CA GLY A 139 2.82 -42.32 8.18
C GLY A 139 3.86 -41.47 7.43
N ILE A 140 4.43 -40.48 8.11
CA ILE A 140 5.56 -39.70 7.58
C ILE A 140 6.84 -40.52 7.78
N PRO A 141 7.81 -40.51 6.84
CA PRO A 141 9.05 -41.29 6.98
C PRO A 141 9.81 -40.96 8.27
N ASP A 142 10.45 -41.97 8.87
CA ASP A 142 11.22 -41.80 10.09
C ASP A 142 12.35 -40.77 9.91
N GLY A 143 12.38 -39.77 10.78
CA GLY A 143 13.37 -38.68 10.76
C GLY A 143 12.96 -37.48 9.90
N ASP A 144 11.83 -37.55 9.20
CA ASP A 144 11.27 -36.41 8.49
C ASP A 144 10.41 -35.52 9.41
N ARG A 145 10.31 -34.25 9.02
CA ARG A 145 9.57 -33.22 9.75
C ARG A 145 8.11 -33.19 9.33
N MET A 146 7.24 -32.69 10.20
CA MET A 146 5.85 -32.43 9.82
C MET A 146 5.78 -31.18 8.94
N TYR A 147 4.76 -31.10 8.09
CA TYR A 147 4.48 -29.92 7.26
C TYR A 147 4.49 -28.61 8.07
N SER A 148 3.98 -28.63 9.30
CA SER A 148 3.97 -27.46 10.18
C SER A 148 5.36 -26.86 10.42
N ASP A 149 6.40 -27.70 10.47
CA ASP A 149 7.77 -27.26 10.69
C ASP A 149 8.35 -26.63 9.42
N TYR A 150 8.10 -27.24 8.26
CA TYR A 150 8.48 -26.67 6.96
C TYR A 150 7.80 -25.31 6.71
N ALA A 151 6.52 -25.20 7.03
CA ALA A 151 5.75 -23.96 6.89
C ALA A 151 6.27 -22.86 7.84
N ALA A 152 6.56 -23.21 9.10
CA ALA A 152 7.10 -22.26 10.08
C ALA A 152 8.48 -21.74 9.67
N GLU A 153 9.37 -22.63 9.20
CA GLU A 153 10.69 -22.27 8.68
C GLU A 153 10.59 -21.34 7.46
N TYR A 154 9.74 -21.69 6.50
CA TYR A 154 9.55 -20.87 5.30
C TYR A 154 9.05 -19.46 5.62
N VAL A 155 8.07 -19.34 6.53
CA VAL A 155 7.56 -18.03 6.97
C VAL A 155 8.66 -17.24 7.68
N ALA A 156 9.43 -17.88 8.57
CA ALA A 156 10.52 -17.22 9.30
C ALA A 156 11.66 -16.71 8.39
N GLU A 157 11.91 -17.38 7.26
CA GLU A 157 12.93 -16.95 6.28
C GLU A 157 12.46 -15.81 5.36
N ASN A 158 11.14 -15.63 5.20
CA ASN A 158 10.55 -14.74 4.20
C ASN A 158 9.69 -13.61 4.81
N THR A 159 9.76 -13.39 6.12
CA THR A 159 9.13 -12.26 6.84
C THR A 159 10.17 -11.43 7.59
#